data_AF-A0A838Q2X9-F1
#
_entry.id   AF-A0A838Q2X9-F1
#
_cell.length_a   1.000
_cell.length_b   1.000
_cell.length_c   1.000
_cell.angle_alpha   90.00
_cell.angle_beta   90.00
_cell.angle_gamma   90.00
#
_symmetry.space_group_name_H-M   'P 1'
#
loop_
_entity.id
_entity.type
_entity.pdbx_description
1 polymer ?
#
loop_
_entity_poly.entity_id
_entity_poly.type
_entity_poly.pdbx_seq_one_letter_code
_entity_poly.pdbx_strand_id
1 'polypeptide(L)' 'FVVTKEVAHGRTYSELRELTSKARREEIARMLGGQSKSALEHAATLLKQS' A
#
# COMPACT_ATOMS: atom_id res chain seq x y z
N PHE A 1 -5.75 -2.82 4.40
CA PHE A 1 -4.67 -2.96 5.39
C PHE A 1 -3.34 -3.05 4.66
N VAL A 2 -2.24 -2.74 5.34
CA VAL A 2 -0.86 -3.02 4.91
C VAL A 2 -0.15 -3.77 6.03
N VAL A 3 0.74 -4.67 5.66
CA VAL A 3 1.64 -5.34 6.62
C VAL A 3 2.99 -4.66 6.57
N THR A 4 3.44 -4.14 7.70
CA THR A 4 4.76 -3.52 7.84
C THR A 4 5.64 -4.33 8.78
N LYS A 5 6.94 -4.11 8.71
CA LYS A 5 7.90 -4.70 9.63
C LYS A 5 8.51 -3.59 10.48
N GLU A 6 8.47 -3.77 11.79
CA GLU A 6 9.17 -2.90 12.74
C GLU A 6 10.31 -3.68 13.39
N VAL A 7 11.47 -3.05 13.54
CA VAL A 7 12.59 -3.62 14.29
C VAL A 7 12.66 -2.96 15.66
N ALA A 8 12.33 -3.72 16.70
CA ALA A 8 12.35 -3.26 18.09
C ALA A 8 13.06 -4.31 18.95
N HIS A 9 13.84 -3.89 19.94
CA HIS A 9 14.55 -4.80 20.86
C HIS A 9 15.37 -5.91 20.16
N GLY A 10 15.98 -5.59 19.02
CA GLY A 10 16.77 -6.55 18.23
C GLY A 10 15.97 -7.64 17.52
N ARG A 11 14.63 -7.52 17.45
CA ARG A 11 13.73 -8.47 16.79
C ARG A 11 12.84 -7.74 15.79
N THR A 12 12.39 -8.46 14.77
CA THR A 12 11.45 -7.95 13.77
C THR A 12 10.03 -8.38 14.11
N TYR A 13 9.12 -7.41 14.20
CA TYR A 13 7.70 -7.59 14.43
C TYR A 13 6.91 -7.26 13.17
N SER A 14 5.84 -7.99 12.92
CA SER A 14 4.90 -7.70 11.84
C SER A 14 3.74 -6.89 12.42
N GLU A 15 3.43 -5.77 11.79
CA GLU A 15 2.30 -4.92 12.17
C GLU A 15 1.27 -4.88 11.05
N LEU A 16 -0.01 -4.85 11.45
CA LEU A 16 -1.13 -4.65 10.55
C LEU A 16 -1.70 -3.25 10.76
N ARG A 17 -1.72 -2.45 9.69
CA ARG A 17 -2.29 -1.10 9.74
C ARG A 17 -3.41 -0.94 8.74
N GLU A 18 -4.53 -0.36 9.17
CA GLU A 18 -5.60 0.01 8.26
C GLU A 18 -5.19 1.19 7.37
N LEU A 19 -5.63 1.17 6.11
CA LEU A 19 -5.35 2.22 5.14
C LEU A 19 -6.63 2.98 4.79
N THR A 20 -6.53 4.30 4.77
CA THR A 20 -7.54 5.17 4.15
C THR A 20 -7.65 4.86 2.66
N SER A 21 -8.74 5.27 2.02
CA SER A 21 -8.95 5.04 0.57
C SER A 21 -7.84 5.64 -0.28
N LYS A 22 -7.32 6.83 0.09
CA LYS A 22 -6.19 7.47 -0.59
C LYS A 22 -4.91 6.63 -0.44
N ALA A 23 -4.56 6.28 0.80
CA ALA A 23 -3.35 5.50 1.08
C ALA A 23 -3.40 4.09 0.46
N ARG A 24 -4.59 3.49 0.37
CA ARG A 24 -4.80 2.22 -0.33
C ARG A 24 -4.46 2.33 -1.82
N ARG A 25 -4.91 3.38 -2.49
CA ARG A 25 -4.57 3.61 -3.91
C ARG A 25 -3.08 3.78 -4.12
N GLU A 26 -2.42 4.52 -3.24
CA GLU A 26 -0.97 4.73 -3.28
C GLU A 26 -0.19 3.43 -3.04
N GLU A 27 -0.66 2.58 -2.14
CA GLU A 27 -0.04 1.28 -1.86
C GLU A 27 -0.22 0.30 -3.03
N ILE A 28 -1.38 0.27 -3.68
CA ILE A 28 -1.59 -0.51 -4.91
C ILE A 28 -0.69 0.02 -6.05
N ALA A 29 -0.59 1.34 -6.23
CA ALA A 29 0.32 1.90 -7.23
C ALA A 29 1.78 1.51 -6.95
N ARG A 30 2.21 1.55 -5.68
CA ARG A 30 3.54 1.07 -5.27
C ARG A 30 3.76 -0.40 -5.68
N MET A 31 2.76 -1.26 -5.48
CA MET A 31 2.82 -2.67 -5.90
C MET A 31 2.89 -2.83 -7.43
N LEU A 32 2.28 -1.93 -8.19
CA LEU A 32 2.27 -1.91 -9.65
C LEU A 32 3.55 -1.34 -10.29
N GLY A 33 4.61 -1.09 -9.50
CA GLY A 33 5.90 -0.60 -10.00
C GLY A 33 6.23 0.85 -9.65
N GLY A 34 5.51 1.44 -8.69
CA GLY A 34 5.85 2.74 -8.09
C GLY A 34 4.74 3.79 -8.21
N GLN A 35 4.96 4.98 -7.65
CA GLN A 35 3.94 6.04 -7.57
C GLN A 35 3.93 6.98 -8.79
N SER A 36 4.23 6.44 -9.97
CA SER A 36 4.08 7.21 -11.20
C SER A 36 2.61 7.57 -11.43
N LYS A 37 2.36 8.65 -12.19
CA LYS A 37 1.00 9.08 -12.52
C LYS A 37 0.18 7.96 -13.19
N SER A 38 0.79 7.22 -14.11
CA SER A 38 0.14 6.08 -14.79
C SER A 38 -0.18 4.93 -13.83
N ALA A 39 0.70 4.62 -12.87
CA ALA A 39 0.43 3.58 -11.86
C ALA A 39 -0.70 3.98 -10.91
N LEU A 40 -0.81 5.27 -10.54
CA LEU A 40 -1.90 5.79 -9.72
C LEU A 40 -3.26 5.74 -10.45
N GLU A 41 -3.28 6.08 -11.74
CA GLU A 41 -4.47 5.98 -12.59
C GLU A 41 -4.91 4.52 -12.76
N HIS A 42 -3.95 3.61 -12.99
CA HIS A 42 -4.22 2.17 -13.06
C HIS A 42 -4.79 1.65 -11.74
N ALA A 43 -4.15 1.97 -10.61
CA ALA A 43 -4.62 1.58 -9.28
C ALA A 43 -6.04 2.10 -8.99
N ALA A 44 -6.36 3.33 -9.42
CA ALA A 44 -7.70 3.90 -9.27
C ALA A 44 -8.75 3.10 -10.05
N THR A 45 -8.42 2.63 -11.25
CA THR A 45 -9.33 1.81 -12.07
C THR A 45 -9.60 0.46 -11.41
N LEU A 46 -8.57 -0.23 -10.91
CA LEU A 46 -8.73 -1.51 -10.21
C LEU A 46 -9.61 -1.39 -8.96
N LEU A 47 -9.41 -0.34 -8.16
CA LEU A 47 -10.17 -0.12 -6.93
C LEU A 47 -11.63 0.29 -7.17
N LYS A 48 -12.00 0.70 -8.38
CA LYS A 48 -13.41 0.96 -8.75
C LYS A 48 -14.14 -0.33 -9.18
N GLN A 49 -13.40 -1.39 -9.51
CA GLN A 49 -13.94 -2.69 -9.92
C GLN A 49 -14.10 -3.67 -8.76
N SER A 50 -13.75 -3.26 -7.53
CA SER A 50 -13.72 -4.09 -6.31
C SER A 50 -14.81 -3.74 -5.32
#